data_AF-A0A1Y1M3E8-F1
#
_entry.id   AF-A0A1Y1M3E8-F1
#
_cell.length_a   1.000
_cell.length_b   1.000
_cell.length_c   1.000
_cell.angle_alpha   90.00
_cell.angle_beta   90.00
_cell.angle_gamma   90.00
#
_symmetry.space_group_name_H-M   'P 1'
#
loop_
_entity.id
_entity.type
_entity.pdbx_description
1 polymer ?
#
loop_
_entity_poly.entity_id
_entity_poly.type
_entity_poly.pdbx_seq_one_letter_code
_entity_poly.pdbx_strand_id
1 'polypeptide(L)'
;MIDCQPSTSGGGEGKSADEIAFELAEGVIQSIIKKIYTDNAHPHLFKRDKKDRLPSLTTVLMQEVDRFNKLLALIHSSMNNLQKAIKGFVVMSEQLEEVYRAFLNNQVPIMWSSKSYPSLKSLGSWVHDLELRLDFICIWIEHYHPPSYWLSGFYFTQGFLTGTLQTHARKYDLPIDQLKYDFVMQKLFIDQELIKITHDAEKREVASAYGDLTVPLDGVLIHGLFVDAGLFDNLSMTLVDPNPGICMLRERGYAISHVKMCKCKKFKFSISSISVHLDVGILGKARTEVITT
;
A
#
# COMPACT_ATOMS: atom_id res chain seq x y z
N MET A 1 -24.03 16.48 -11.62
CA MET A 1 -24.66 17.71 -11.11
C MET A 1 -24.91 17.52 -9.62
N ILE A 2 -23.83 17.56 -8.83
CA ILE A 2 -23.81 17.55 -7.35
C ILE A 2 -22.80 18.65 -7.03
N ASP A 3 -23.22 19.91 -7.04
CA ASP A 3 -22.37 21.06 -6.69
C ASP A 3 -23.22 22.29 -6.32
N CYS A 4 -24.36 22.08 -5.66
CA CYS A 4 -25.17 23.19 -5.13
C CYS A 4 -26.15 22.67 -4.06
N GLN A 5 -25.65 22.37 -2.86
CA GLN A 5 -26.48 22.35 -1.66
C GLN A 5 -25.93 23.42 -0.71
N PRO A 6 -26.63 24.55 -0.53
CA PRO A 6 -26.24 25.55 0.46
C PRO A 6 -26.50 24.98 1.85
N SER A 7 -25.47 24.89 2.68
CA SER A 7 -25.58 24.52 4.08
C SER A 7 -26.04 25.71 4.91
N THR A 8 -27.36 25.89 5.03
CA THR A 8 -27.91 26.70 6.12
C THR A 8 -29.13 26.05 6.74
N SER A 9 -29.15 26.13 8.07
CA SER A 9 -30.26 25.95 9.02
C SER A 9 -30.74 24.53 9.33
N GLY A 10 -30.13 23.95 10.37
CA GLY A 10 -30.75 22.97 11.25
C GLY A 10 -30.23 23.22 12.67
N GLY A 11 -31.03 23.91 13.50
CA GLY A 11 -30.73 24.18 14.89
C GLY A 11 -30.76 22.89 15.71
N GLY A 12 -29.61 22.26 15.82
CA GLY A 12 -29.26 21.30 16.86
C GLY A 12 -27.92 21.74 17.43
N GLU A 13 -27.69 21.45 18.70
CA GLU A 13 -26.41 21.62 19.39
C GLU A 13 -25.38 20.64 18.79
N GLY A 14 -25.08 20.83 17.51
CA GLY A 14 -24.07 20.10 16.76
C GLY A 14 -22.73 20.75 17.02
N LYS A 15 -21.70 19.91 17.19
CA LYS A 15 -20.31 20.36 17.27
C LYS A 15 -20.03 21.35 16.15
N SER A 16 -19.35 22.45 16.48
CA SER A 16 -18.97 23.44 15.48
C SER A 16 -18.06 22.79 14.42
N ALA A 17 -18.08 23.32 13.19
CA ALA A 17 -17.22 22.80 12.13
C ALA A 17 -15.73 22.80 12.53
N ASP A 18 -15.34 23.80 13.33
CA ASP A 18 -14.01 23.93 13.90
C ASP A 18 -13.69 22.84 14.94
N GLU A 19 -14.63 22.50 15.82
CA GLU A 19 -14.48 21.38 16.75
C GLU A 19 -14.37 20.04 16.01
N ILE A 20 -15.19 19.82 14.98
CA ILE A 20 -15.14 18.59 14.17
C ILE A 20 -13.78 18.47 13.48
N ALA A 21 -13.31 19.53 12.81
CA ALA A 21 -12.02 19.53 12.15
C ALA A 21 -10.86 19.33 13.14
N PHE A 22 -10.97 19.91 14.34
CA PHE A 22 -9.98 19.74 15.40
C PHE A 22 -9.91 18.29 15.91
N GLU A 23 -11.06 17.68 16.20
CA GLU A 23 -11.16 16.28 16.64
C GLU A 23 -10.64 15.31 15.57
N LEU A 24 -10.99 15.54 14.30
CA LEU A 24 -10.48 14.72 13.18
C LEU A 24 -8.96 14.85 13.05
N ALA A 25 -8.42 16.06 13.12
CA ALA A 25 -6.98 16.29 13.07
C ALA A 25 -6.26 15.62 14.26
N GLU A 26 -6.84 15.67 15.45
CA GLU A 26 -6.31 15.00 16.64
C GLU A 26 -6.33 13.47 16.47
N GLY A 27 -7.44 12.91 15.99
CA GLY A 27 -7.56 11.48 15.71
C GLY A 27 -6.49 10.97 14.75
N VAL A 28 -6.25 11.71 13.65
CA VAL A 28 -5.21 11.36 12.66
C VAL A 28 -3.80 11.44 13.25
N ILE A 29 -3.51 12.47 14.05
CA ILE A 29 -2.19 12.61 14.72
C ILE A 29 -1.96 11.45 15.70
N GLN A 30 -2.99 11.04 16.44
CA GLN A 30 -2.88 9.98 17.45
C GLN A 30 -2.79 8.59 16.83
N SER A 31 -3.47 8.36 15.71
CA SER A 31 -3.53 7.05 15.08
C SER A 31 -2.28 6.72 14.24
N ILE A 32 -1.65 7.73 13.64
CA ILE A 32 -0.49 7.56 12.75
C ILE A 32 0.84 7.80 13.49
N ILE A 33 1.80 6.88 13.34
CA ILE A 33 3.17 7.03 13.85
C ILE A 33 3.87 8.28 13.30
N LYS A 34 4.71 8.93 14.11
CA LYS A 34 5.39 10.19 13.72
C LYS A 34 6.49 9.98 12.70
N LYS A 35 7.25 8.89 12.83
CA LYS A 35 8.40 8.58 11.99
C LYS A 35 8.72 7.09 12.14
N ILE A 36 9.08 6.47 11.03
CA ILE A 36 9.65 5.12 10.99
C ILE A 36 11.15 5.26 11.30
N TYR A 37 11.58 4.65 12.40
CA TYR A 37 12.99 4.61 12.79
C TYR A 37 13.65 3.37 12.19
N THR A 38 14.84 3.56 11.61
CA THR A 38 15.65 2.47 11.05
C THR A 38 16.68 1.94 12.04
N ASP A 39 16.72 2.48 13.26
CA ASP A 39 17.74 2.15 14.27
C ASP A 39 17.53 0.74 14.84
N ASN A 40 16.28 0.27 14.89
CA ASN A 40 15.90 -1.09 15.32
C ASN A 40 15.93 -2.11 14.17
N ALA A 41 16.50 -1.74 13.03
CA ALA A 41 16.50 -2.60 11.86
C ALA A 41 17.29 -3.90 12.11
N HIS A 42 16.73 -5.02 11.66
CA HIS A 42 17.33 -6.33 11.84
C HIS A 42 18.73 -6.39 11.19
N PRO A 43 19.79 -6.85 11.89
CA PRO A 43 21.17 -6.81 11.38
C PRO A 43 21.37 -7.53 10.04
N HIS A 44 20.57 -8.56 9.76
CA HIS A 44 20.65 -9.29 8.50
C HIS A 44 20.17 -8.50 7.28
N LEU A 45 19.38 -7.43 7.45
CA LEU A 45 18.95 -6.57 6.34
C LEU A 45 20.15 -5.90 5.65
N PHE A 46 21.18 -5.55 6.43
CA PHE A 46 22.39 -4.88 5.94
C PHE A 46 23.54 -5.83 5.65
N LYS A 47 23.31 -7.15 5.74
CA LYS A 47 24.32 -8.14 5.42
C LYS A 47 24.66 -8.04 3.93
N ARG A 48 25.88 -7.59 3.66
CA ARG A 48 26.36 -7.42 2.29
C ARG A 48 26.66 -8.77 1.65
N ASP A 49 26.40 -8.84 0.36
CA ASP A 49 26.68 -10.01 -0.48
C ASP A 49 28.19 -10.17 -0.74
N LYS A 50 28.62 -11.28 -1.35
CA LYS A 50 30.02 -11.60 -1.70
C LYS A 50 30.73 -10.51 -2.51
N LYS A 51 29.97 -9.67 -3.21
CA LYS A 51 30.44 -8.54 -4.02
C LYS A 51 30.31 -7.18 -3.28
N ASP A 52 30.20 -7.19 -1.95
CA ASP A 52 30.04 -6.02 -1.06
C ASP A 52 28.83 -5.13 -1.37
N ARG A 53 27.78 -5.70 -1.97
CA ARG A 53 26.54 -4.99 -2.30
C ARG A 53 25.48 -5.24 -1.24
N LEU A 54 24.68 -4.22 -0.94
CA LEU A 54 23.45 -4.39 -0.17
C LEU A 54 22.44 -5.27 -0.93
N PRO A 55 21.64 -6.08 -0.22
CA PRO A 55 20.53 -6.81 -0.82
C PRO A 55 19.58 -5.85 -1.54
N SER A 56 19.15 -6.18 -2.76
CA SER A 56 18.31 -5.28 -3.57
C SER A 56 17.00 -4.94 -2.88
N LEU A 57 16.40 -5.90 -2.17
CA LEU A 57 15.18 -5.69 -1.40
C LEU A 57 15.37 -4.73 -0.23
N THR A 58 16.52 -4.75 0.45
CA THR A 58 16.83 -3.77 1.50
C THR A 58 16.92 -2.36 0.92
N THR A 59 17.52 -2.19 -0.25
CA THR A 59 17.57 -0.88 -0.92
C THR A 59 16.18 -0.36 -1.24
N VAL A 60 15.28 -1.22 -1.74
CA VAL A 60 13.87 -0.85 -2.01
C VAL A 60 13.19 -0.45 -0.70
N LEU A 61 13.31 -1.26 0.35
CA LEU A 61 12.74 -0.96 1.67
C LEU A 61 13.20 0.41 2.19
N MET A 62 14.49 0.72 2.11
CA MET A 62 15.02 2.01 2.55
C MET A 62 14.47 3.19 1.76
N GLN A 63 14.24 3.03 0.46
CA GLN A 63 13.63 4.07 -0.37
C GLN A 63 12.14 4.27 -0.03
N GLU A 64 11.43 3.18 0.23
CA GLU A 64 10.03 3.22 0.68
C GLU A 64 9.92 3.93 2.04
N VAL A 65 10.78 3.61 3.00
CA VAL A 65 10.84 4.25 4.32
C VAL A 65 11.08 5.75 4.21
N ASP A 66 12.02 6.20 3.36
CA ASP A 66 12.26 7.63 3.14
C ASP A 66 11.01 8.35 2.59
N ARG A 67 10.27 7.71 1.67
CA ARG A 67 9.02 8.26 1.13
C ARG A 67 7.92 8.33 2.19
N PHE A 68 7.71 7.26 2.95
CA PHE A 68 6.74 7.26 4.05
C PHE A 68 7.11 8.31 5.10
N ASN A 69 8.38 8.42 5.49
CA ASN A 69 8.82 9.45 6.45
C ASN A 69 8.56 10.88 5.95
N LYS A 70 8.75 11.16 4.66
CA LYS A 70 8.40 12.46 4.06
C LYS A 70 6.89 12.73 4.10
N LEU A 71 6.07 11.72 3.83
CA LEU A 71 4.61 11.82 3.92
C LEU A 71 4.16 12.03 5.37
N LEU A 72 4.67 11.24 6.32
CA LEU A 72 4.38 11.36 7.75
C LEU A 72 4.73 12.75 8.29
N ALA A 73 5.92 13.27 7.96
CA ALA A 73 6.31 14.61 8.36
C ALA A 73 5.35 15.69 7.83
N LEU A 74 4.88 15.54 6.59
CA LEU A 74 3.92 16.44 5.97
C LEU A 74 2.54 16.35 6.64
N ILE A 75 2.03 15.14 6.92
CA ILE A 75 0.78 14.92 7.64
C ILE A 75 0.84 15.57 9.01
N HIS A 76 1.83 15.20 9.84
CA HIS A 76 1.99 15.74 11.20
C HIS A 76 2.17 17.26 11.19
N SER A 77 2.96 17.82 10.27
CA SER A 77 3.11 19.28 10.17
C SER A 77 1.79 19.96 9.78
N SER A 78 1.07 19.41 8.80
CA SER A 78 -0.19 20.00 8.34
C SER A 78 -1.28 19.95 9.41
N MET A 79 -1.41 18.84 10.14
CA MET A 79 -2.39 18.67 11.20
C MET A 79 -2.09 19.56 12.42
N ASN A 80 -0.82 19.65 12.83
CA ASN A 80 -0.42 20.57 13.92
C ASN A 80 -0.68 22.03 13.55
N ASN A 81 -0.43 22.41 12.30
CA ASN A 81 -0.70 23.78 11.82
C ASN A 81 -2.19 24.06 11.72
N LEU A 82 -2.99 23.09 11.26
CA LEU A 82 -4.46 23.20 11.23
C LEU A 82 -5.03 23.42 12.64
N GLN A 83 -4.60 22.61 13.63
CA GLN A 83 -5.02 22.76 15.02
C GLN A 83 -4.65 24.13 15.62
N LYS A 84 -3.46 24.64 15.29
CA LYS A 84 -3.03 25.98 15.72
C LYS A 84 -3.80 27.09 15.02
N ALA A 85 -4.14 26.91 13.74
CA ALA A 85 -4.92 27.87 12.97
C ALA A 85 -6.35 27.99 13.49
N ILE A 86 -7.01 26.87 13.81
CA ILE A 86 -8.35 26.84 14.42
C ILE A 86 -8.36 27.57 15.77
N LYS A 87 -7.29 27.44 16.57
CA LYS A 87 -7.13 28.16 17.84
C LYS A 87 -6.70 29.63 17.70
N GLY A 88 -6.48 30.12 16.48
CA GLY A 88 -6.05 31.49 16.21
C GLY A 88 -4.56 31.78 16.45
N PHE A 89 -3.72 30.77 16.66
CA PHE A 89 -2.27 30.94 16.86
C PHE A 89 -1.48 31.07 15.56
N VAL A 90 -2.02 30.58 14.45
CA VAL A 90 -1.40 30.61 13.12
C VAL A 90 -2.42 31.15 12.12
N VAL A 91 -1.96 31.95 11.15
CA VAL A 91 -2.83 32.47 10.08
C VAL A 91 -3.24 31.32 9.16
N MET A 92 -4.54 31.22 8.85
CA MET A 92 -5.06 30.25 7.89
C MET A 92 -4.55 30.60 6.49
N SER A 93 -3.57 29.84 5.99
CA SER A 93 -3.11 29.92 4.60
C SER A 93 -4.06 29.18 3.67
N GLU A 94 -4.04 29.51 2.38
CA GLU A 94 -4.83 28.82 1.34
C GLU A 94 -4.68 27.29 1.40
N GLN A 95 -3.44 26.78 1.57
CA GLN A 95 -3.22 25.33 1.67
C GLN A 95 -3.84 24.70 2.93
N LEU A 96 -3.94 25.44 4.04
CA LEU A 96 -4.57 24.94 5.28
C LEU A 96 -6.09 25.01 5.18
N GLU A 97 -6.62 26.00 4.48
CA GLU A 97 -8.04 26.10 4.20
C GLU A 97 -8.52 24.96 3.30
N GLU A 98 -7.73 24.58 2.29
CA GLU A 98 -8.01 23.39 1.47
C GLU A 98 -8.03 22.11 2.31
N VAL A 99 -7.07 21.93 3.22
CA VAL A 99 -7.04 20.80 4.16
C VAL A 99 -8.29 20.80 5.05
N TYR A 100 -8.65 21.95 5.60
CA TYR A 100 -9.85 22.11 6.44
C TYR A 100 -11.13 21.71 5.69
N ARG A 101 -11.31 22.23 4.46
CA ARG A 101 -12.46 21.87 3.61
C ARG A 101 -12.47 20.39 3.24
N ALA A 102 -11.32 19.82 2.91
CA ALA A 102 -11.20 18.39 2.61
C ALA A 102 -11.61 17.53 3.81
N PHE A 103 -11.22 17.92 5.02
CA PHE A 103 -11.57 17.21 6.26
C PHE A 103 -13.08 17.23 6.52
N LEU A 104 -13.73 18.39 6.39
CA LEU A 104 -15.18 18.50 6.53
C LEU A 104 -15.94 17.65 5.50
N ASN A 105 -15.37 17.48 4.31
CA ASN A 105 -15.93 16.66 3.24
C ASN A 105 -15.50 15.18 3.28
N ASN A 106 -14.78 14.73 4.31
CA ASN A 106 -14.22 13.37 4.42
C ASN A 106 -13.32 12.96 3.24
N GLN A 107 -12.62 13.93 2.63
CA GLN A 107 -11.71 13.73 1.51
C GLN A 107 -10.25 13.86 1.95
N VAL A 108 -9.36 13.16 1.24
CA VAL A 108 -7.92 13.27 1.45
C VAL A 108 -7.43 14.60 0.84
N PRO A 109 -6.73 15.46 1.61
CA PRO A 109 -6.21 16.72 1.08
C PRO A 109 -5.27 16.54 -0.13
N ILE A 110 -5.34 17.46 -1.09
CA ILE A 110 -4.53 17.42 -2.32
C ILE A 110 -3.02 17.39 -1.99
N MET A 111 -2.59 18.16 -0.99
CA MET A 111 -1.20 18.17 -0.54
C MET A 111 -0.71 16.79 -0.07
N TRP A 112 -1.60 15.95 0.49
CA TRP A 112 -1.27 14.57 0.87
C TRP A 112 -1.27 13.67 -0.34
N SER A 113 -2.32 13.76 -1.19
CA SER A 113 -2.45 12.98 -2.43
C SER A 113 -1.24 13.13 -3.36
N SER A 114 -0.69 14.35 -3.48
CA SER A 114 0.49 14.62 -4.31
C SER A 114 1.77 13.90 -3.85
N LYS A 115 1.85 13.56 -2.56
CA LYS A 115 2.99 12.84 -1.94
C LYS A 115 2.57 11.50 -1.34
N SER A 116 1.43 10.96 -1.77
CA SER A 116 0.99 9.63 -1.42
C SER A 116 0.83 8.73 -2.65
N TYR A 117 0.49 7.48 -2.38
CA TYR A 117 0.08 6.52 -3.40
C TYR A 117 -1.30 6.92 -3.96
N PRO A 118 -1.57 6.72 -5.27
CA PRO A 118 -2.88 6.97 -5.85
C PRO A 118 -3.97 6.22 -5.09
N SER A 119 -5.00 6.94 -4.66
CA SER A 119 -6.12 6.39 -3.92
C SER A 119 -7.37 7.24 -4.10
N LEU A 120 -8.52 6.58 -4.18
CA LEU A 120 -9.85 7.21 -4.17
C LEU A 120 -10.62 6.94 -2.87
N LYS A 121 -9.93 6.47 -1.84
CA LYS A 121 -10.53 6.20 -0.53
C LYS A 121 -10.95 7.49 0.16
N SER A 122 -12.03 7.42 0.95
CA SER A 122 -12.40 8.49 1.89
C SER A 122 -11.30 8.67 2.94
N LEU A 123 -11.27 9.82 3.61
CA LEU A 123 -10.24 10.17 4.59
C LEU A 123 -10.04 9.08 5.65
N GLY A 124 -11.12 8.60 6.28
CA GLY A 124 -11.04 7.56 7.32
C GLY A 124 -10.48 6.24 6.79
N SER A 125 -10.97 5.78 5.63
CA SER A 125 -10.46 4.57 4.99
C SER A 125 -9.03 4.72 4.48
N TRP A 126 -8.61 5.92 4.09
CA TRP A 126 -7.25 6.21 3.67
C TRP A 126 -6.28 6.22 4.84
N VAL A 127 -6.67 6.80 5.98
CA VAL A 127 -5.87 6.78 7.22
C VAL A 127 -5.67 5.35 7.72
N HIS A 128 -6.74 4.56 7.74
CA HIS A 128 -6.65 3.14 8.11
C HIS A 128 -5.76 2.35 7.14
N ASP A 129 -5.86 2.58 5.83
CA ASP A 129 -4.98 1.96 4.84
C ASP A 129 -3.52 2.35 5.05
N LEU A 130 -3.26 3.62 5.39
CA LEU A 130 -1.92 4.10 5.71
C LEU A 130 -1.37 3.41 6.96
N GLU A 131 -2.16 3.22 8.01
CA GLU A 131 -1.76 2.47 9.21
C GLU A 131 -1.34 1.03 8.88
N LEU A 132 -2.12 0.33 8.05
CA LEU A 132 -1.78 -1.02 7.60
C LEU A 132 -0.45 -1.06 6.84
N ARG A 133 -0.16 -0.04 6.02
CA ARG A 133 1.09 0.06 5.25
C ARG A 133 2.28 0.32 6.16
N LEU A 134 2.11 1.21 7.13
CA LEU A 134 3.15 1.55 8.09
C LEU A 134 3.49 0.35 8.96
N ASP A 135 2.47 -0.40 9.42
CA ASP A 135 2.65 -1.66 10.15
C ASP A 135 3.50 -2.65 9.34
N PHE A 136 3.10 -2.91 8.09
CA PHE A 136 3.82 -3.81 7.18
C PHE A 136 5.31 -3.42 7.00
N ILE A 137 5.60 -2.13 6.80
CA ILE A 137 6.97 -1.65 6.61
C ILE A 137 7.77 -1.71 7.90
N CYS A 138 7.20 -1.30 9.04
CA CYS A 138 7.86 -1.35 10.34
C CYS A 138 8.26 -2.78 10.71
N ILE A 139 7.37 -3.73 10.49
CA ILE A 139 7.60 -5.12 10.84
C ILE A 139 8.67 -5.75 9.94
N TRP A 140 8.66 -5.44 8.64
CA TRP A 140 9.74 -5.86 7.74
C TRP A 140 11.12 -5.32 8.19
N ILE A 141 11.18 -4.09 8.72
CA ILE A 141 12.42 -3.53 9.25
C ILE A 141 12.90 -4.32 10.48
N GLU A 142 12.00 -4.65 11.40
CA GLU A 142 12.33 -5.30 12.68
C GLU A 142 12.60 -6.81 12.55
N HIS A 143 11.85 -7.50 11.69
CA HIS A 143 11.80 -8.97 11.63
C HIS A 143 12.39 -9.57 10.34
N TYR A 144 13.04 -8.76 9.49
CA TYR A 144 13.54 -9.18 8.18
C TYR A 144 12.39 -9.56 7.22
N HIS A 145 12.59 -10.50 6.29
CA HIS A 145 11.62 -10.80 5.24
C HIS A 145 10.30 -11.35 5.79
N PRO A 146 9.16 -10.69 5.51
CA PRO A 146 7.86 -11.25 5.85
C PRO A 146 7.59 -12.52 5.02
N PRO A 147 6.77 -13.47 5.53
CA PRO A 147 6.39 -14.67 4.79
C PRO A 147 5.67 -14.38 3.48
N SER A 148 4.89 -13.30 3.44
CA SER A 148 4.17 -12.81 2.26
C SER A 148 4.21 -11.28 2.20
N TYR A 149 4.45 -10.73 1.00
CA TYR A 149 4.57 -9.29 0.78
C TYR A 149 3.24 -8.69 0.33
N TRP A 150 2.80 -7.62 0.98
CA TRP A 150 1.60 -6.91 0.59
C TRP A 150 1.88 -5.98 -0.61
N LEU A 151 1.62 -6.45 -1.83
CA LEU A 151 2.07 -5.74 -3.04
C LEU A 151 1.37 -4.38 -3.19
N SER A 152 0.06 -4.29 -2.92
CA SER A 152 -0.66 -3.02 -2.96
C SER A 152 -0.27 -2.06 -1.84
N GLY A 153 0.45 -2.52 -0.81
CA GLY A 153 0.96 -1.72 0.31
C GLY A 153 2.16 -0.85 -0.03
N PHE A 154 2.92 -1.19 -1.09
CA PHE A 154 4.08 -0.42 -1.52
C PHE A 154 3.71 0.92 -2.17
N TYR A 155 4.59 1.90 -2.01
CA TYR A 155 4.52 3.14 -2.75
C TYR A 155 4.96 2.93 -4.21
N PHE A 156 6.03 2.14 -4.44
CA PHE A 156 6.54 1.84 -5.78
C PHE A 156 6.71 0.33 -6.02
N THR A 157 5.63 -0.32 -6.48
CA THR A 157 5.56 -1.77 -6.76
C THR A 157 6.61 -2.24 -7.78
N GLN A 158 6.90 -1.44 -8.80
CA GLN A 158 7.91 -1.76 -9.81
C GLN A 158 9.32 -1.89 -9.22
N GLY A 159 9.63 -1.11 -8.19
CA GLY A 159 10.91 -1.18 -7.48
C GLY A 159 11.05 -2.50 -6.75
N PHE A 160 9.98 -2.94 -6.08
CA PHE A 160 9.92 -4.26 -5.44
C PHE A 160 10.10 -5.40 -6.47
N LEU A 161 9.35 -5.39 -7.56
CA LEU A 161 9.47 -6.41 -8.62
C LEU A 161 10.86 -6.43 -9.26
N THR A 162 11.48 -5.27 -9.46
CA THR A 162 12.86 -5.25 -9.97
C THR A 162 13.84 -5.77 -8.90
N GLY A 163 13.61 -5.45 -7.64
CA GLY A 163 14.42 -5.88 -6.50
C GLY A 163 14.41 -7.40 -6.29
N THR A 164 13.27 -8.07 -6.45
CA THR A 164 13.16 -9.52 -6.38
C THR A 164 13.85 -10.21 -7.56
N LEU A 165 13.67 -9.69 -8.80
CA LEU A 165 14.41 -10.17 -9.99
C LEU A 165 15.92 -10.07 -9.78
N GLN A 166 16.40 -8.92 -9.30
CA GLN A 166 17.82 -8.71 -9.01
C GLN A 166 18.34 -9.66 -7.94
N THR A 167 17.55 -9.92 -6.90
CA THR A 167 17.94 -10.82 -5.81
C THR A 167 18.12 -12.25 -6.34
N HIS A 168 17.19 -12.72 -7.17
CA HIS A 168 17.28 -14.04 -7.81
C HIS A 168 18.42 -14.10 -8.85
N ALA A 169 18.57 -13.07 -9.69
CA ALA A 169 19.66 -12.93 -10.64
C ALA A 169 21.03 -13.08 -9.95
N ARG A 170 21.21 -12.42 -8.80
CA ARG A 170 22.45 -12.49 -8.00
C ARG A 170 22.65 -13.86 -7.35
N LYS A 171 21.58 -14.50 -6.85
CA LYS A 171 21.64 -15.84 -6.25
C LYS A 171 22.13 -16.89 -7.24
N TYR A 172 21.73 -16.78 -8.50
CA TYR A 172 22.05 -17.75 -9.57
C TYR A 172 23.09 -17.27 -10.60
N ASP A 173 23.67 -16.09 -10.39
CA ASP A 173 24.59 -15.40 -11.31
C ASP A 173 24.07 -15.37 -12.76
N LEU A 174 22.78 -15.03 -12.91
CA LEU A 174 22.09 -14.91 -14.19
C LEU A 174 21.92 -13.44 -14.58
N PRO A 175 21.95 -13.10 -15.89
CA PRO A 175 21.59 -11.76 -16.35
C PRO A 175 20.09 -11.50 -16.12
N ILE A 176 19.75 -10.28 -15.66
CA ILE A 176 18.38 -9.89 -15.32
C ILE A 176 17.46 -9.99 -16.55
N ASP A 177 17.95 -9.63 -17.74
CA ASP A 177 17.18 -9.58 -18.99
C ASP A 177 16.64 -10.96 -19.44
N GLN A 178 17.20 -12.05 -18.91
CA GLN A 178 16.74 -13.40 -19.21
C GLN A 178 15.69 -13.92 -18.22
N LEU A 179 15.41 -13.17 -17.15
CA LEU A 179 14.45 -13.55 -16.12
C LEU A 179 13.08 -13.00 -16.48
N LYS A 180 12.07 -13.84 -16.27
CA LYS A 180 10.67 -13.47 -16.38
C LYS A 180 9.92 -13.94 -15.15
N TYR A 181 8.82 -13.26 -14.89
CA TYR A 181 7.85 -13.71 -13.92
C TYR A 181 6.99 -14.82 -14.51
N ASP A 182 6.80 -15.86 -13.71
CA ASP A 182 5.77 -16.88 -13.88
C ASP A 182 4.97 -16.90 -12.59
N PHE A 183 3.69 -17.26 -12.58
CA PHE A 183 2.85 -17.08 -11.40
C PHE A 183 2.02 -18.33 -11.12
N VAL A 184 1.89 -18.70 -9.85
CA VAL A 184 1.08 -19.84 -9.40
C VAL A 184 0.13 -19.39 -8.28
N MET A 185 -1.17 -19.39 -8.57
CA MET A 185 -2.19 -19.06 -7.58
C MET A 185 -2.23 -20.09 -6.45
N GLN A 186 -2.31 -19.63 -5.19
CA GLN A 186 -2.61 -20.51 -4.05
C GLN A 186 -4.07 -20.38 -3.63
N LYS A 187 -4.60 -21.44 -3.01
CA LYS A 187 -5.94 -21.49 -2.39
C LYS A 187 -6.01 -20.76 -1.04
N LEU A 188 -4.95 -20.06 -0.66
CA LEU A 188 -4.85 -19.41 0.64
C LEU A 188 -5.15 -17.92 0.51
N PHE A 189 -5.98 -17.47 1.43
CA PHE A 189 -6.40 -16.08 1.54
C PHE A 189 -5.71 -15.41 2.70
N ILE A 190 -5.13 -14.25 2.43
CA ILE A 190 -4.42 -13.46 3.42
C ILE A 190 -5.07 -12.09 3.48
N ASP A 191 -5.57 -11.74 4.67
CA ASP A 191 -6.12 -10.42 4.94
C ASP A 191 -5.14 -9.61 5.78
N GLN A 192 -4.74 -8.45 5.25
CA GLN A 192 -3.77 -7.59 5.91
C GLN A 192 -4.33 -6.98 7.21
N GLU A 193 -5.65 -6.78 7.29
CA GLU A 193 -6.29 -6.29 8.52
C GLU A 193 -6.13 -7.30 9.66
N LEU A 194 -6.29 -8.60 9.37
CA LEU A 194 -6.09 -9.67 10.36
C LEU A 194 -4.63 -9.76 10.80
N ILE A 195 -3.70 -9.63 9.85
CA ILE A 195 -2.27 -9.58 10.13
C ILE A 195 -1.96 -8.44 11.10
N LYS A 196 -2.43 -7.23 10.82
CA LYS A 196 -2.23 -6.08 11.71
C LYS A 196 -2.77 -6.34 13.13
N ILE A 197 -3.98 -6.89 13.24
CA ILE A 197 -4.57 -7.21 14.56
C ILE A 197 -3.68 -8.18 15.35
N THR A 198 -3.13 -9.20 14.68
CA THR A 198 -2.20 -10.14 15.34
C THR A 198 -0.88 -9.49 15.72
N HIS A 199 -0.37 -8.58 14.90
CA HIS A 199 0.83 -7.81 15.20
C HIS A 199 0.62 -6.85 16.37
N ASP A 200 -0.52 -6.16 16.46
CA ASP A 200 -0.84 -5.27 17.57
C ASP A 200 -0.96 -6.06 18.90
N ALA A 201 -1.46 -7.30 18.85
CA ALA A 201 -1.59 -8.16 20.02
C ALA A 201 -0.25 -8.73 20.52
N GLU A 202 0.60 -9.21 19.60
CA GLU A 202 1.86 -9.89 19.97
C GLU A 202 3.11 -9.00 19.88
N LYS A 203 3.00 -7.81 19.26
CA LYS A 203 4.08 -6.85 19.00
C LYS A 203 5.28 -7.44 18.27
N ARG A 204 5.06 -8.45 17.45
CA ARG A 204 6.08 -9.17 16.67
C ARG A 204 5.46 -9.74 15.41
N GLU A 205 6.30 -10.13 14.45
CA GLU A 205 5.85 -10.92 13.31
C GLU A 205 5.45 -12.33 13.78
N VAL A 206 4.22 -12.75 13.43
CA VAL A 206 3.67 -14.05 13.81
C VAL A 206 3.36 -14.85 12.55
N ALA A 207 4.11 -15.93 12.34
CA ALA A 207 3.92 -16.78 11.16
C ALA A 207 2.49 -17.38 11.07
N SER A 208 1.81 -17.63 12.20
CA SER A 208 0.44 -18.14 12.20
C SER A 208 -0.60 -17.15 11.65
N ALA A 209 -0.28 -15.85 11.60
CA ALA A 209 -1.15 -14.84 10.98
C ALA A 209 -1.29 -15.05 9.46
N TYR A 210 -0.30 -15.71 8.85
CA TYR A 210 -0.25 -16.00 7.42
C TYR A 210 -0.86 -17.35 7.05
N GLY A 211 -1.49 -18.06 8.00
CA GLY A 211 -2.06 -19.39 7.80
C GLY A 211 -0.99 -20.46 7.53
N ASP A 212 -1.38 -21.55 6.86
CA ASP A 212 -0.49 -22.67 6.50
C ASP A 212 0.35 -22.36 5.26
N LEU A 213 1.13 -21.28 5.32
CA LEU A 213 1.96 -20.82 4.21
C LEU A 213 3.29 -21.58 4.17
N THR A 214 3.61 -22.17 3.02
CA THR A 214 4.93 -22.76 2.76
C THR A 214 5.77 -21.77 1.97
N VAL A 215 6.81 -21.22 2.61
CA VAL A 215 7.73 -20.29 1.95
C VAL A 215 8.57 -21.07 0.91
N PRO A 216 8.51 -20.71 -0.38
CA PRO A 216 9.24 -21.42 -1.41
C PRO A 216 10.75 -21.15 -1.30
N LEU A 217 11.57 -22.10 -1.77
CA LEU A 217 13.02 -21.94 -1.82
C LEU A 217 13.45 -20.81 -2.79
N ASP A 218 12.67 -20.62 -3.86
CA ASP A 218 12.86 -19.59 -4.88
C ASP A 218 11.56 -18.87 -5.19
N GLY A 219 11.65 -17.55 -5.29
CA GLY A 219 10.52 -16.66 -5.51
C GLY A 219 10.08 -15.96 -4.24
N VAL A 220 9.00 -15.22 -4.37
CA VAL A 220 8.35 -14.50 -3.27
C VAL A 220 6.86 -14.80 -3.29
N LEU A 221 6.23 -14.71 -2.13
CA LEU A 221 4.79 -14.78 -1.98
C LEU A 221 4.26 -13.36 -1.89
N ILE A 222 3.22 -13.06 -2.66
CA ILE A 222 2.60 -11.73 -2.67
C ILE A 222 1.11 -11.87 -2.40
N HIS A 223 0.54 -10.90 -1.69
CA HIS A 223 -0.90 -10.79 -1.46
C HIS A 223 -1.38 -9.35 -1.68
N GLY A 224 -2.71 -9.16 -1.64
CA GLY A 224 -3.36 -7.86 -1.84
C GLY A 224 -3.45 -7.43 -3.30
N LEU A 225 -3.62 -8.39 -4.21
CA LEU A 225 -3.94 -8.15 -5.61
C LEU A 225 -5.46 -8.09 -5.80
N PHE A 226 -5.86 -7.29 -6.78
CA PHE A 226 -7.25 -7.12 -7.18
C PHE A 226 -7.37 -7.43 -8.67
N VAL A 227 -8.44 -8.14 -9.03
CA VAL A 227 -8.83 -8.37 -10.42
C VAL A 227 -10.05 -7.53 -10.71
N ASP A 228 -9.95 -6.69 -11.74
CA ASP A 228 -11.08 -5.91 -12.23
C ASP A 228 -11.90 -6.76 -13.22
N ALA A 229 -13.23 -6.64 -13.14
CA ALA A 229 -14.16 -7.33 -14.02
C ALA A 229 -13.98 -8.86 -14.14
N GLY A 230 -13.53 -9.53 -13.08
CA GLY A 230 -13.38 -10.98 -13.02
C GLY A 230 -13.40 -11.49 -11.59
N LEU A 231 -13.82 -12.74 -11.42
CA LEU A 231 -13.80 -13.48 -10.15
C LEU A 231 -12.94 -14.73 -10.34
N PHE A 232 -11.96 -14.95 -9.47
CA PHE A 232 -11.20 -16.18 -9.49
C PHE A 232 -11.95 -17.25 -8.69
N ASP A 233 -12.27 -18.37 -9.33
CA ASP A 233 -12.93 -19.49 -8.65
C ASP A 233 -11.90 -20.45 -8.05
N ASN A 234 -11.98 -20.64 -6.73
CA ASN A 234 -11.12 -21.53 -5.95
C ASN A 234 -11.19 -23.01 -6.33
N LEU A 235 -12.37 -23.45 -6.79
CA LEU A 235 -12.61 -24.85 -7.09
C LEU A 235 -11.99 -25.22 -8.42
N SER A 236 -12.27 -24.42 -9.45
CA SER A 236 -11.77 -24.63 -10.81
C SER A 236 -10.38 -24.05 -11.06
N MET A 237 -9.86 -23.17 -10.19
CA MET A 237 -8.60 -22.43 -10.42
C MET A 237 -8.64 -21.63 -11.73
N THR A 238 -9.80 -21.09 -12.09
CA THR A 238 -10.00 -20.31 -13.31
C THR A 238 -10.63 -18.96 -13.03
N LEU A 239 -10.38 -18.00 -13.92
CA LEU A 239 -11.05 -16.72 -13.89
C LEU A 239 -12.43 -16.87 -14.54
N VAL A 240 -13.46 -16.48 -13.80
CA VAL A 240 -14.87 -16.52 -14.15
C VAL A 240 -15.39 -15.09 -14.23
N ASP A 241 -16.44 -14.86 -15.01
CA ASP A 241 -17.11 -13.57 -15.07
C ASP A 241 -17.67 -13.16 -13.68
N PRO A 242 -17.67 -11.87 -13.35
CA PRO A 242 -18.18 -11.38 -12.08
C PRO A 242 -19.70 -11.53 -12.00
N ASN A 243 -20.22 -11.72 -10.79
CA ASN A 243 -21.66 -11.69 -10.57
C ASN A 243 -22.22 -10.28 -10.88
N PRO A 244 -23.43 -10.18 -11.48
CA PRO A 244 -24.03 -8.90 -11.83
C PRO A 244 -24.11 -7.95 -10.62
N GLY A 245 -23.62 -6.72 -10.79
CA GLY A 245 -23.65 -5.68 -9.75
C GLY A 245 -22.36 -5.53 -8.92
N ILE A 246 -21.32 -6.33 -9.20
CA ILE A 246 -20.01 -6.20 -8.55
C ILE A 246 -18.94 -5.87 -9.59
N CYS A 247 -18.50 -4.61 -9.63
CA CYS A 247 -17.46 -4.15 -10.57
C CYS A 247 -16.05 -4.52 -10.09
N MET A 248 -15.79 -4.35 -8.80
CA MET A 248 -14.54 -4.73 -8.16
C MET A 248 -14.86 -5.61 -6.96
N LEU A 249 -14.44 -6.87 -7.02
CA LEU A 249 -14.36 -7.66 -5.82
C LEU A 249 -13.07 -7.25 -5.10
N ARG A 250 -13.21 -6.83 -3.84
CA ARG A 250 -12.15 -7.08 -2.84
C ARG A 250 -12.09 -8.61 -2.71
N GLU A 251 -11.52 -9.27 -3.71
CA GLU A 251 -11.09 -10.63 -3.55
C GLU A 251 -10.10 -10.57 -2.38
N ARG A 252 -10.43 -11.30 -1.32
CA ARG A 252 -9.72 -11.27 -0.05
C ARG A 252 -8.34 -11.90 -0.26
N GLY A 253 -7.43 -11.13 -0.86
CA GLY A 253 -6.01 -11.40 -1.06
C GLY A 253 -5.66 -12.84 -1.41
N TYR A 254 -5.75 -13.20 -2.70
CA TYR A 254 -5.05 -14.40 -3.16
C TYR A 254 -3.55 -14.25 -2.90
N ALA A 255 -2.95 -15.24 -2.24
CA ALA A 255 -1.51 -15.41 -2.24
C ALA A 255 -1.09 -15.89 -3.64
N ILE A 256 -0.58 -15.00 -4.49
CA ILE A 256 0.15 -15.45 -5.67
C ILE A 256 1.47 -16.00 -5.15
N SER A 257 1.63 -17.30 -5.32
CA SER A 257 2.89 -17.95 -5.06
C SER A 257 3.69 -18.13 -6.30
N HIS A 258 4.99 -18.14 -6.08
CA HIS A 258 5.95 -18.67 -7.02
C HIS A 258 6.07 -17.84 -8.29
N VAL A 259 6.81 -16.74 -8.15
CA VAL A 259 7.60 -16.17 -9.26
C VAL A 259 8.59 -17.22 -9.75
N LYS A 260 8.19 -18.13 -10.65
CA LYS A 260 9.13 -19.08 -11.24
C LYS A 260 9.94 -18.36 -12.31
N MET A 261 11.20 -18.06 -11.99
CA MET A 261 12.06 -17.42 -12.96
C MET A 261 12.62 -18.47 -13.93
N CYS A 262 11.89 -18.71 -15.02
CA CYS A 262 12.29 -19.68 -16.05
C CYS A 262 13.33 -19.09 -17.02
N LYS A 263 14.37 -19.88 -17.35
CA LYS A 263 15.21 -19.61 -18.53
C LYS A 263 14.37 -19.74 -19.79
N CYS A 264 14.41 -18.71 -20.63
CA CYS A 264 13.63 -18.61 -21.86
C CYS A 264 13.82 -19.83 -22.79
N LYS A 265 12.86 -20.76 -22.81
CA LYS A 265 12.48 -21.48 -24.03
C LYS A 265 11.22 -20.79 -24.53
N LYS A 266 11.25 -20.36 -25.80
CA LYS A 266 10.19 -19.59 -26.46
C LYS A 266 8.80 -20.19 -26.21
N PHE A 267 8.12 -19.68 -25.20
CA PHE A 267 6.68 -19.75 -25.06
C PHE A 267 6.19 -18.31 -24.87
N LYS A 268 5.54 -17.79 -25.90
CA LYS A 268 4.77 -16.55 -25.82
C LYS A 268 3.50 -16.88 -25.04
N PHE A 269 3.52 -16.66 -23.73
CA PHE A 269 2.30 -16.29 -23.03
C PHE A 269 2.22 -14.77 -23.10
N SER A 270 1.34 -14.28 -23.98
CA SER A 270 0.94 -12.88 -24.04
C SER A 270 -0.14 -12.70 -22.98
N ILE A 271 0.22 -12.20 -21.81
CA ILE A 271 -0.76 -11.66 -20.87
C ILE A 271 -1.14 -10.29 -21.43
N SER A 272 -2.11 -10.27 -22.35
CA SER A 272 -2.66 -9.03 -22.89
C SER A 272 -3.62 -8.34 -21.90
N SER A 273 -3.93 -8.92 -20.74
CA SER A 273 -4.91 -8.33 -19.81
C SER A 273 -4.77 -8.84 -18.37
N ILE A 274 -3.68 -8.49 -17.68
CA ILE A 274 -3.79 -8.20 -16.24
C ILE A 274 -3.34 -6.75 -16.11
N SER A 275 -4.29 -5.85 -16.35
CA SER A 275 -4.13 -4.46 -15.91
C SER A 275 -4.16 -4.48 -14.40
N VAL A 276 -2.99 -4.39 -13.77
CA VAL A 276 -2.91 -3.96 -12.36
C VAL A 276 -3.27 -2.48 -12.37
N HIS A 277 -4.56 -2.17 -12.36
CA HIS A 277 -5.04 -0.81 -12.11
C HIS A 277 -4.83 -0.54 -10.62
N LEU A 278 -3.80 0.25 -10.30
CA LEU A 278 -3.86 1.10 -9.12
C LEU A 278 -5.00 2.10 -9.37
N ASP A 279 -5.89 2.21 -8.40
CA ASP A 279 -7.09 3.02 -8.38
C ASP A 279 -6.87 4.41 -9.02
N VAL A 280 -7.27 4.54 -10.29
CA VAL A 280 -7.50 5.82 -10.98
C VAL A 280 -8.89 5.74 -11.59
N GLY A 281 -9.90 5.86 -10.73
CA GLY A 281 -11.29 6.08 -11.11
C GLY A 281 -11.43 7.38 -11.92
N ILE A 282 -11.36 7.21 -13.23
CA ILE A 282 -12.22 7.76 -14.27
C ILE A 282 -13.07 8.98 -13.83
N LEU A 283 -12.53 10.17 -14.06
CA LEU A 283 -13.15 11.10 -15.00
C LEU A 283 -12.11 11.55 -16.02
N GLY A 284 -12.17 10.94 -17.22
CA GLY A 284 -11.69 11.56 -18.45
C GLY A 284 -10.22 11.94 -18.55
N LYS A 285 -9.33 10.94 -18.56
CA LYS A 285 -8.12 10.80 -19.41
C LYS A 285 -7.25 9.68 -18.84
N ALA A 286 -7.55 8.46 -19.27
CA ALA A 286 -6.70 7.31 -18.99
C ALA A 286 -5.32 7.55 -19.64
N ARG A 287 -4.30 7.77 -18.83
CA ARG A 287 -2.92 7.59 -19.27
C ARG A 287 -2.57 6.14 -18.94
N THR A 288 -2.75 5.28 -19.94
CA THR A 288 -2.37 3.87 -19.88
C THR A 288 -0.85 3.81 -19.80
N GLU A 289 -0.30 3.68 -18.59
CA GLU A 289 1.05 3.14 -18.45
C GLU A 289 0.93 1.62 -18.61
N VAL A 290 0.98 1.20 -19.87
CA VAL A 290 1.22 -0.19 -20.23
C VAL A 290 2.56 -0.55 -19.61
N ILE A 291 2.57 -1.51 -18.68
CA ILE A 291 3.81 -2.19 -18.27
C ILE A 291 4.26 -2.98 -19.49
N THR A 292 4.98 -2.29 -20.36
CA THR A 292 5.57 -2.85 -21.57
C THR A 292 7.01 -3.18 -21.19
N THR A 293 7.35 -4.47 -21.21
CA THR A 293 8.71 -4.86 -21.63
C THR A 293 8.78 -4.81 -23.14
#